data_AF-A0A2D5PQD8-F1
#
_entry.id   AF-A0A2D5PQD8-F1
#
_cell.length_a   1.000
_cell.length_b   1.000
_cell.length_c   1.000
_cell.angle_alpha   90.00
_cell.angle_beta   90.00
_cell.angle_gamma   90.00
#
_symmetry.space_group_name_H-M   'P 1'
#
loop_
_entity.id
_entity.type
_entity.pdbx_description
1 polymer ?
#
loop_
_entity_poly.entity_id
_entity_poly.type
_entity_poly.pdbx_seq_one_letter_code
_entity_poly.pdbx_strand_id
1 'polypeptide(L)'
;MNSDNLSFSKDVADTIGVEAAVILKFIEDNKISLNSIEDIAEIILEEFSFMEEKEIVSSIEKIVSLGLIKIKSNKHHKVRLKLPHRSRSDKSNILDSDWEPSREAIEVLELGGIDLDFAYLKLKEFRIYWKEKKVQKDNWNSVFINYIRKEWVQFNSKNKGMPYTMADDWIPSSSALDILELSEIKKDTALSYLSEFILFWKDNGAALKTWNVKFVDFVKRKEIGSYNSKNEPGKFTKTFKERKSDQSWAEEIE
;
A
#
# COMPACT_ATOMS: atom_id res chain seq x y z
N MET A 1 -51.04 -12.03 34.79
CA MET A 1 -51.53 -12.74 33.59
C MET A 1 -50.76 -12.17 32.42
N ASN A 2 -49.53 -12.64 32.21
CA ASN A 2 -48.78 -12.23 31.04
C ASN A 2 -49.36 -13.05 29.88
N SER A 3 -49.89 -12.35 28.89
CA SER A 3 -50.42 -13.00 27.70
C SER A 3 -49.23 -13.64 26.97
N ASP A 4 -49.13 -14.97 27.00
CA ASP A 4 -48.19 -15.79 26.22
C ASP A 4 -48.45 -15.72 24.70
N ASN A 5 -49.09 -14.64 24.25
CA ASN A 5 -49.50 -14.44 22.88
C ASN A 5 -48.46 -13.57 22.18
N LEU A 6 -47.63 -14.20 21.37
CA LEU A 6 -46.76 -13.52 20.44
C LEU A 6 -47.57 -13.09 19.21
N SER A 7 -47.52 -11.80 18.86
CA SER A 7 -48.16 -11.30 17.64
C SER A 7 -47.18 -10.53 16.78
N PHE A 8 -47.15 -10.84 15.48
CA PHE A 8 -46.34 -10.18 14.47
C PHE A 8 -47.15 -10.03 13.18
N SER A 9 -46.74 -9.11 12.30
CA SER A 9 -47.42 -8.89 11.02
C SER A 9 -47.22 -10.08 10.08
N LYS A 10 -48.26 -10.42 9.32
CA LYS A 10 -48.20 -11.44 8.27
C LYS A 10 -47.09 -11.13 7.25
N ASP A 11 -46.96 -9.87 6.85
CA ASP A 11 -45.97 -9.44 5.86
C ASP A 11 -44.52 -9.65 6.33
N VAL A 12 -44.29 -9.58 7.65
CA VAL A 12 -42.97 -9.83 8.24
C VAL A 12 -42.64 -11.32 8.11
N ALA A 13 -43.55 -12.21 8.50
CA ALA A 13 -43.35 -13.65 8.36
C ALA A 13 -43.17 -14.11 6.91
N ASP A 14 -43.92 -13.51 5.96
CA ASP A 14 -43.76 -13.81 4.54
C ASP A 14 -42.37 -13.38 4.00
N THR A 15 -41.72 -12.37 4.63
CA THR A 15 -40.43 -11.83 4.17
C THR A 15 -39.23 -12.52 4.80
N ILE A 16 -39.27 -12.80 6.11
CA ILE A 16 -38.10 -13.33 6.86
C ILE A 16 -38.26 -14.79 7.30
N GLY A 17 -39.45 -15.38 7.16
CA GLY A 17 -39.79 -16.70 7.67
C GLY A 17 -40.52 -16.61 9.02
N VAL A 18 -41.33 -17.62 9.34
CA VAL A 18 -42.13 -17.65 10.58
C VAL A 18 -41.23 -17.79 11.80
N GLU A 19 -40.16 -18.57 11.70
CA GLU A 19 -39.18 -18.82 12.75
C GLU A 19 -38.41 -17.52 13.08
N ALA A 20 -37.95 -16.82 12.04
CA ALA A 20 -37.26 -15.54 12.21
C ALA A 20 -38.20 -14.43 12.73
N ALA A 21 -39.46 -14.42 12.31
CA ALA A 21 -40.44 -13.45 12.80
C ALA A 21 -40.77 -13.65 14.29
N VAL A 22 -40.88 -14.91 14.72
CA VAL A 22 -41.06 -15.29 16.13
C VAL A 22 -39.85 -14.84 16.96
N ILE A 23 -38.63 -15.16 16.51
CA ILE A 23 -37.38 -14.81 17.20
C ILE A 23 -37.21 -13.29 17.29
N LEU A 24 -37.46 -12.56 16.19
CA LEU A 24 -37.35 -11.10 16.17
C LEU A 24 -38.30 -10.43 17.17
N LYS A 25 -39.54 -10.91 17.23
CA LYS A 25 -40.55 -10.36 18.14
C LYS A 25 -40.18 -10.65 19.61
N PHE A 26 -39.71 -11.85 19.89
CA PHE A 26 -39.26 -12.24 21.22
C PHE A 26 -38.08 -11.38 21.72
N ILE A 27 -37.10 -11.11 20.84
CA ILE A 27 -35.97 -10.23 21.17
C ILE A 27 -36.44 -8.80 21.44
N GLU A 28 -37.40 -8.30 20.65
CA GLU A 28 -37.96 -6.96 20.80
C GLU A 28 -38.72 -6.79 22.13
N ASP A 29 -39.58 -7.75 22.47
CA ASP A 29 -40.43 -7.70 23.66
C ASP A 29 -39.61 -7.83 24.96
N ASN A 30 -38.56 -8.66 24.96
CA ASN A 30 -37.69 -8.87 26.12
C ASN A 30 -36.51 -7.88 26.21
N LYS A 31 -36.34 -6.98 25.23
CA LYS A 31 -35.22 -6.01 25.16
C LYS A 31 -33.85 -6.66 25.41
N ILE A 32 -33.64 -7.88 24.90
CA ILE A 32 -32.43 -8.66 25.16
C ILE A 32 -31.22 -7.91 24.60
N SER A 33 -30.21 -7.65 25.45
CA SER A 33 -28.96 -7.03 25.00
C SER A 33 -28.08 -8.08 24.36
N LEU A 34 -27.86 -7.95 23.05
CA LEU A 34 -27.26 -8.97 22.22
C LEU A 34 -25.73 -8.88 22.29
N ASN A 35 -25.11 -9.81 23.01
CA ASN A 35 -23.66 -9.89 23.19
C ASN A 35 -23.02 -10.91 22.25
N SER A 36 -23.58 -12.13 22.15
CA SER A 36 -23.18 -13.17 21.19
C SER A 36 -24.39 -13.88 20.59
N ILE A 37 -24.26 -14.47 19.40
CA ILE A 37 -25.33 -15.23 18.72
C ILE A 37 -25.67 -16.49 19.52
N GLU A 38 -24.65 -17.11 20.11
CA GLU A 38 -24.72 -18.34 20.88
C GLU A 38 -25.52 -18.14 22.18
N ASP A 39 -25.28 -17.04 22.91
CA ASP A 39 -26.02 -16.69 24.13
C ASP A 39 -27.53 -16.53 23.85
N ILE A 40 -27.87 -15.99 22.67
CA ILE A 40 -29.26 -15.77 22.26
C ILE A 40 -29.92 -17.08 21.87
N ALA A 41 -29.18 -17.95 21.18
CA ALA A 41 -29.67 -19.28 20.81
C ALA A 41 -30.01 -20.11 22.07
N GLU A 42 -29.19 -20.03 23.12
CA GLU A 42 -29.44 -20.73 24.39
C GLU A 42 -30.71 -20.22 25.09
N ILE A 43 -30.91 -18.89 25.16
CA ILE A 43 -32.13 -18.29 25.74
C ILE A 43 -33.39 -18.67 24.94
N ILE A 44 -33.29 -18.73 23.61
CA ILE A 44 -34.41 -19.09 22.74
C ILE A 44 -34.72 -20.58 22.83
N LEU A 45 -33.70 -21.44 22.99
CA LEU A 45 -33.89 -22.88 23.19
C LEU A 45 -34.60 -23.19 24.52
N GLU A 46 -34.34 -22.41 25.57
CA GLU A 46 -35.04 -22.55 26.85
C GLU A 46 -36.53 -22.18 26.75
N GLU A 47 -36.88 -21.15 25.98
CA GLU A 47 -38.27 -20.69 25.85
C GLU A 47 -39.05 -21.43 24.76
N PHE A 48 -38.39 -21.74 23.64
CA PHE A 48 -39.00 -22.36 22.45
C PHE A 48 -38.41 -23.77 22.23
N SER A 49 -38.67 -24.66 23.18
CA SER A 49 -38.27 -26.07 23.15
C SER A 49 -38.77 -26.88 21.93
N PHE A 50 -39.63 -26.31 21.09
CA PHE A 50 -40.12 -26.90 19.84
C PHE A 50 -39.30 -26.52 18.59
N MET A 51 -38.32 -25.62 18.70
CA MET A 51 -37.51 -25.15 17.57
C MET A 51 -36.14 -25.83 17.56
N GLU A 52 -35.62 -26.18 16.37
CA GLU A 52 -34.30 -26.77 16.24
C GLU A 52 -33.19 -25.71 16.36
N GLU A 53 -32.12 -26.01 17.10
CA GLU A 53 -30.96 -25.12 17.30
C GLU A 53 -30.38 -24.59 15.98
N LYS A 54 -30.33 -25.44 14.94
CA LYS A 54 -29.83 -25.06 13.61
C LYS A 54 -30.71 -24.01 12.94
N GLU A 55 -32.03 -24.11 13.11
CA GLU A 55 -33.00 -23.18 12.54
C GLU A 55 -33.00 -21.84 13.29
N ILE A 56 -32.77 -21.89 14.61
CA ILE A 56 -32.60 -20.70 15.46
C ILE A 56 -31.39 -19.90 14.99
N VAL A 57 -30.24 -20.54 14.86
CA VAL A 57 -28.99 -19.86 14.43
C VAL A 57 -29.13 -19.26 13.04
N SER A 58 -29.65 -20.03 12.06
CA SER A 58 -29.88 -19.53 10.70
C SER A 58 -30.85 -18.34 10.67
N SER A 59 -31.87 -18.36 11.53
CA SER A 59 -32.85 -17.28 11.64
C SER A 59 -32.25 -16.03 12.28
N ILE A 60 -31.43 -16.17 13.32
CA ILE A 60 -30.69 -15.05 13.93
C ILE A 60 -29.73 -14.43 12.92
N GLU A 61 -28.96 -15.24 12.18
CA GLU A 61 -28.08 -14.75 11.11
C GLU A 61 -28.83 -13.96 10.04
N LYS A 62 -30.01 -14.46 9.60
CA LYS A 62 -30.87 -13.75 8.64
C LYS A 62 -31.30 -12.40 9.20
N ILE A 63 -31.78 -12.34 10.44
CA ILE A 63 -32.23 -11.11 11.09
C ILE A 63 -31.08 -10.08 11.21
N VAL A 64 -29.86 -10.54 11.50
CA VAL A 64 -28.65 -9.73 11.57
C VAL A 64 -28.24 -9.21 10.19
N SER A 65 -28.28 -10.07 9.17
CA SER A 65 -27.93 -9.71 7.79
C SER A 65 -28.88 -8.65 7.22
N LEU A 66 -30.15 -8.68 7.62
CA LEU A 66 -31.16 -7.69 7.25
C LEU A 66 -31.04 -6.40 8.07
N GLY A 67 -30.11 -6.32 9.02
CA GLY A 67 -29.85 -5.14 9.83
C GLY A 67 -30.99 -4.76 10.78
N LEU A 68 -31.96 -5.66 10.97
CA LEU A 68 -33.11 -5.47 11.86
C LEU A 68 -32.68 -5.49 13.33
N ILE A 69 -31.57 -6.17 13.63
CA ILE A 69 -30.98 -6.25 14.96
C ILE A 69 -29.50 -5.87 14.90
N LYS A 70 -29.08 -5.03 15.84
CA LYS A 70 -27.66 -4.66 16.04
C LYS A 70 -27.07 -5.53 17.13
N ILE A 71 -26.46 -6.65 16.75
CA ILE A 71 -25.58 -7.38 17.67
C ILE A 71 -24.41 -6.45 17.97
N LYS A 72 -23.95 -6.40 19.24
CA LYS A 72 -22.62 -5.87 19.57
C LYS A 72 -21.54 -6.82 19.06
N SER A 73 -21.65 -7.21 17.79
CA SER A 73 -20.58 -7.91 17.11
C SER A 73 -19.47 -6.89 17.01
N ASN A 74 -18.36 -7.20 17.65
CA ASN A 74 -17.12 -6.47 17.51
C ASN A 74 -16.57 -6.72 16.10
N LYS A 75 -17.29 -6.23 15.07
CA LYS A 75 -16.95 -6.30 13.65
C LYS A 75 -18.05 -5.69 12.77
N HIS A 76 -17.65 -4.62 12.05
CA HIS A 76 -18.29 -3.98 10.88
C HIS A 76 -19.54 -3.12 11.16
N HIS A 77 -19.78 -1.93 10.57
CA HIS A 77 -19.07 -1.08 9.61
C HIS A 77 -19.83 0.26 9.54
N LYS A 78 -19.12 1.38 9.35
CA LYS A 78 -19.49 2.34 8.31
C LYS A 78 -18.20 2.88 7.72
N VAL A 79 -17.86 2.43 6.51
CA VAL A 79 -16.91 3.12 5.64
C VAL A 79 -17.52 4.49 5.37
N ARG A 80 -17.11 5.48 6.16
CA ARG A 80 -17.23 6.88 5.76
C ARG A 80 -16.04 7.12 4.84
N LEU A 81 -16.31 7.43 3.56
CA LEU A 81 -15.36 8.14 2.72
C LEU A 81 -15.02 9.45 3.44
N LYS A 82 -13.98 9.43 4.27
CA LYS A 82 -13.46 10.62 4.93
C LYS A 82 -12.66 11.36 3.88
N LEU A 83 -13.20 12.51 3.44
CA LEU A 83 -12.39 13.61 2.91
C LEU A 83 -11.19 13.83 3.86
N PRO A 84 -10.02 14.27 3.38
CA PRO A 84 -8.80 14.34 4.17
C PRO A 84 -8.99 15.27 5.38
N HIS A 85 -9.36 14.68 6.50
CA HIS A 85 -9.46 15.36 7.77
C HIS A 85 -8.06 15.28 8.38
N ARG A 86 -7.37 16.41 8.42
CA ARG A 86 -6.14 16.56 9.20
C ARG A 86 -6.44 16.13 10.64
N SER A 87 -6.06 14.93 11.02
CA SER A 87 -6.15 14.48 12.41
C SER A 87 -5.13 15.28 13.20
N ARG A 88 -5.59 16.20 14.03
CA ARG A 88 -4.84 16.62 15.23
C ARG A 88 -4.61 15.36 16.05
N SER A 89 -3.41 14.78 15.96
CA SER A 89 -2.91 13.77 16.89
C SER A 89 -1.79 14.41 17.70
N ASP A 90 -2.17 15.05 18.79
CA ASP A 90 -1.26 15.25 19.90
C ASP A 90 -1.08 13.90 20.58
N LYS A 91 0.04 13.22 20.27
CA LYS A 91 0.84 12.32 21.14
C LYS A 91 1.86 11.54 20.29
N SER A 92 3.13 11.95 20.43
CA SER A 92 4.37 11.38 19.86
C SER A 92 4.30 10.80 18.44
N ASN A 93 4.60 11.64 17.46
CA ASN A 93 4.72 11.27 16.04
C ASN A 93 5.91 10.33 15.70
N ILE A 94 6.63 9.80 16.69
CA ILE A 94 7.79 8.91 16.50
C ILE A 94 7.27 7.48 16.39
N LEU A 95 7.80 6.70 15.43
CA LEU A 95 7.42 5.30 15.26
C LEU A 95 7.70 4.52 16.55
N ASP A 96 6.65 3.94 17.13
CA ASP A 96 6.77 3.06 18.31
C ASP A 96 7.43 1.72 17.93
N SER A 97 8.11 1.09 18.88
CA SER A 97 8.82 -0.18 18.69
C SER A 97 7.86 -1.33 18.35
N ASP A 98 6.59 -1.21 18.74
CA ASP A 98 5.54 -2.21 18.52
C ASP A 98 4.56 -1.76 17.43
N TRP A 99 4.92 -0.77 16.62
CA TRP A 99 4.06 -0.31 15.55
C TRP A 99 3.80 -1.43 14.52
N GLU A 100 2.53 -1.60 14.19
CA GLU A 100 2.06 -2.52 13.15
C GLU A 100 1.22 -1.78 12.11
N PRO A 101 1.31 -2.18 10.82
CA PRO A 101 0.46 -1.62 9.78
C PRO A 101 -1.01 -1.93 10.05
N SER A 102 -1.89 -1.00 9.69
CA SER A 102 -3.33 -1.25 9.83
C SER A 102 -3.78 -2.36 8.89
N ARG A 103 -4.92 -3.00 9.20
CA ARG A 103 -5.50 -4.05 8.36
C ARG A 103 -5.74 -3.57 6.93
N GLU A 104 -6.16 -2.32 6.76
CA GLU A 104 -6.36 -1.72 5.44
C GLU A 104 -5.03 -1.62 4.66
N ALA A 105 -3.91 -1.34 5.35
CA ALA A 105 -2.61 -1.29 4.71
C ALA A 105 -2.16 -2.68 4.22
N ILE A 106 -2.47 -3.72 4.99
CA ILE A 106 -2.23 -5.11 4.60
C ILE A 106 -3.11 -5.50 3.40
N GLU A 107 -4.41 -5.21 3.44
CA GLU A 107 -5.34 -5.46 2.33
C GLU A 107 -4.87 -4.78 1.03
N VAL A 108 -4.33 -3.55 1.12
CA VAL A 108 -3.76 -2.84 -0.04
C VAL A 108 -2.52 -3.54 -0.62
N LEU A 109 -1.73 -4.23 0.21
CA LEU A 109 -0.58 -5.01 -0.24
C LEU A 109 -1.03 -6.32 -0.91
N GLU A 110 -2.02 -7.01 -0.34
CA GLU A 110 -2.62 -8.22 -0.92
C GLU A 110 -3.27 -7.95 -2.28
N LEU A 111 -4.06 -6.88 -2.39
CA LEU A 111 -4.64 -6.43 -3.66
C LEU A 111 -3.57 -6.11 -4.71
N GLY A 112 -2.37 -5.74 -4.27
CA GLY A 112 -1.20 -5.53 -5.13
C GLY A 112 -0.47 -6.81 -5.52
N GLY A 113 -0.93 -7.99 -5.10
CA GLY A 113 -0.28 -9.28 -5.35
C GLY A 113 1.04 -9.44 -4.61
N ILE A 114 1.22 -8.76 -3.48
CA ILE A 114 2.42 -8.86 -2.65
C ILE A 114 2.21 -9.95 -1.61
N ASP A 115 3.18 -10.84 -1.47
CA ASP A 115 3.16 -11.89 -0.46
C ASP A 115 3.21 -11.30 0.96
N LEU A 116 2.31 -11.78 1.83
CA LEU A 116 2.21 -11.32 3.21
C LEU A 116 3.43 -11.70 4.02
N ASP A 117 3.99 -12.89 3.79
CA ASP A 117 5.18 -13.36 4.52
C ASP A 117 6.36 -12.44 4.23
N PHE A 118 6.53 -12.02 2.97
CA PHE A 118 7.50 -11.00 2.58
C PHE A 118 7.27 -9.67 3.31
N ALA A 119 6.03 -9.20 3.40
CA ALA A 119 5.68 -7.96 4.08
C ALA A 119 6.00 -8.02 5.59
N TYR A 120 5.70 -9.14 6.26
CA TYR A 120 6.00 -9.35 7.68
C TYR A 120 7.51 -9.43 7.96
N LEU A 121 8.29 -10.07 7.08
CA LEU A 121 9.75 -10.07 7.18
C LEU A 121 10.31 -8.65 7.12
N LYS A 122 9.84 -7.86 6.15
CA LYS A 122 10.27 -6.48 5.93
C LYS A 122 9.76 -5.50 6.98
N LEU A 123 8.68 -5.81 7.69
CA LEU A 123 8.18 -5.00 8.80
C LEU A 123 9.21 -4.86 9.93
N LYS A 124 9.95 -5.93 10.26
CA LYS A 124 11.01 -5.88 11.28
C LYS A 124 12.12 -4.90 10.88
N GLU A 125 12.59 -5.00 9.64
CA GLU A 125 13.61 -4.08 9.08
C GLU A 125 13.11 -2.63 9.08
N PHE A 126 11.86 -2.41 8.67
CA PHE A 126 11.22 -1.10 8.64
C PHE A 126 11.20 -0.43 10.02
N ARG A 127 10.80 -1.18 11.06
CA ARG A 127 10.77 -0.65 12.44
C ARG A 127 12.14 -0.22 12.92
N ILE A 128 13.17 -1.04 12.71
CA ILE A 128 14.55 -0.72 13.13
C ILE A 128 15.02 0.57 12.45
N TYR A 129 14.89 0.65 11.12
CA TYR A 129 15.35 1.80 10.36
C TYR A 129 14.68 3.12 10.80
N TRP A 130 13.36 3.11 10.99
CA TRP A 130 12.62 4.32 11.35
C TRP A 130 12.73 4.69 12.83
N LYS A 131 12.95 3.70 13.71
CA LYS A 131 13.30 3.92 15.11
C LYS A 131 14.63 4.68 15.25
N GLU A 132 15.65 4.30 14.49
CA GLU A 132 16.95 4.98 14.49
C GLU A 132 16.85 6.41 13.95
N LYS A 133 16.05 6.60 12.90
CA LYS A 133 15.82 7.91 12.27
C LYS A 133 15.11 8.90 13.19
N LYS A 134 14.31 8.43 14.16
CA LYS A 134 13.50 9.26 15.09
C LYS A 134 12.67 10.35 14.39
N VAL A 135 12.26 10.09 13.14
CA VAL A 135 11.50 11.05 12.34
C VAL A 135 10.03 11.00 12.75
N GLN A 136 9.41 12.18 12.82
CA GLN A 136 8.02 12.32 13.15
C GLN A 136 7.13 12.26 11.89
N LYS A 137 6.22 11.28 11.80
CA LYS A 137 5.24 11.16 10.72
C LYS A 137 3.89 10.69 11.24
N ASP A 138 2.83 11.14 10.58
CA ASP A 138 1.43 10.73 10.80
C ASP A 138 0.98 9.64 9.80
N ASN A 139 1.75 9.41 8.74
CA ASN A 139 1.38 8.56 7.60
C ASN A 139 2.20 7.26 7.50
N TRP A 140 2.52 6.62 8.64
CA TRP A 140 3.33 5.40 8.68
C TRP A 140 2.79 4.25 7.82
N ASN A 141 1.47 4.07 7.73
CA ASN A 141 0.84 3.09 6.85
C ASN A 141 1.21 3.32 5.37
N SER A 142 1.06 4.55 4.88
CA SER A 142 1.40 4.89 3.48
C SER A 142 2.89 4.78 3.21
N VAL A 143 3.73 5.15 4.18
CA VAL A 143 5.19 5.00 4.09
C VAL A 143 5.57 3.53 4.02
N PHE A 144 4.94 2.68 4.83
CA PHE A 144 5.16 1.23 4.82
C PHE A 144 4.72 0.60 3.51
N ILE A 145 3.52 0.92 3.00
CA ILE A 145 3.04 0.40 1.71
C ILE A 145 4.03 0.72 0.57
N ASN A 146 4.48 1.97 0.49
CA ASN A 146 5.44 2.39 -0.53
C ASN A 146 6.80 1.71 -0.37
N TYR A 147 7.25 1.52 0.87
CA TYR A 147 8.47 0.78 1.18
C TYR A 147 8.37 -0.66 0.69
N ILE A 148 7.32 -1.40 1.08
CA ILE A 148 7.12 -2.80 0.67
C ILE A 148 7.00 -2.93 -0.84
N ARG A 149 6.22 -2.07 -1.52
CA ARG A 149 6.13 -2.08 -2.99
C ARG A 149 7.50 -1.96 -3.66
N LYS A 150 8.34 -1.06 -3.15
CA LYS A 150 9.68 -0.85 -3.69
C LYS A 150 10.60 -2.05 -3.42
N GLU A 151 10.53 -2.62 -2.22
CA GLU A 151 11.30 -3.81 -1.86
C GLU A 151 10.84 -5.04 -2.65
N TRP A 152 9.54 -5.17 -2.93
CA TRP A 152 8.97 -6.26 -3.72
C TRP A 152 9.44 -6.24 -5.17
N VAL A 153 9.42 -5.06 -5.80
CA VAL A 153 9.96 -4.88 -7.16
C VAL A 153 11.46 -5.22 -7.19
N GLN A 154 12.21 -4.82 -6.17
CA GLN A 154 13.64 -5.17 -6.07
C GLN A 154 13.83 -6.67 -5.88
N PHE A 155 13.08 -7.31 -5.00
CA PHE A 155 13.17 -8.75 -4.73
C PHE A 155 12.90 -9.60 -5.96
N ASN A 156 11.89 -9.21 -6.76
CA ASN A 156 11.52 -9.89 -8.01
C ASN A 156 12.42 -9.55 -9.20
N SER A 157 13.33 -8.59 -9.06
CA SER A 157 14.31 -8.31 -10.11
C SER A 157 15.32 -9.46 -10.23
N LYS A 158 15.86 -9.69 -11.44
CA LYS A 158 16.84 -10.76 -11.71
C LYS A 158 18.02 -10.76 -10.72
N ASN A 159 18.45 -9.57 -10.30
CA ASN A 159 19.61 -9.38 -9.42
C ASN A 159 19.20 -9.05 -7.97
N LYS A 160 17.92 -9.20 -7.60
CA LYS A 160 17.37 -8.92 -6.26
C LYS A 160 17.74 -7.54 -5.72
N GLY A 161 17.86 -6.54 -6.60
CA GLY A 161 18.31 -5.18 -6.26
C GLY A 161 19.81 -5.03 -5.96
N MET A 162 20.61 -6.10 -6.05
CA MET A 162 22.05 -6.04 -5.85
C MET A 162 22.76 -5.38 -7.04
N PRO A 163 23.81 -4.57 -6.80
CA PRO A 163 24.67 -4.09 -7.88
C PRO A 163 25.32 -5.26 -8.61
N TYR A 164 25.43 -5.16 -9.92
CA TYR A 164 26.04 -6.18 -10.77
C TYR A 164 26.97 -5.53 -11.79
N THR A 165 28.01 -6.26 -12.19
CA THR A 165 28.95 -5.83 -13.23
C THR A 165 28.28 -5.89 -14.61
N MET A 166 28.81 -5.14 -15.57
CA MET A 166 28.31 -5.17 -16.94
C MET A 166 28.52 -6.57 -17.55
N ALA A 167 27.50 -7.08 -18.23
CA ALA A 167 27.53 -8.35 -18.97
C ALA A 167 27.61 -8.09 -20.48
N ASP A 168 28.20 -9.02 -21.24
CA ASP A 168 28.37 -8.89 -22.69
C ASP A 168 27.05 -8.91 -23.47
N ASP A 169 26.05 -9.58 -22.90
CA ASP A 169 24.69 -9.72 -23.44
C ASP A 169 23.71 -8.70 -22.83
N TRP A 170 24.22 -7.68 -22.12
CA TRP A 170 23.36 -6.69 -21.50
C TRP A 170 22.67 -5.82 -22.55
N ILE A 171 21.35 -5.65 -22.41
CA ILE A 171 20.52 -4.83 -23.29
C ILE A 171 19.70 -3.86 -22.42
N PRO A 172 19.55 -2.58 -22.84
CA PRO A 172 18.72 -1.62 -22.13
C PRO A 172 17.25 -2.06 -22.11
N SER A 173 16.52 -1.70 -21.05
CA SER A 173 15.08 -1.97 -20.97
C SER A 173 14.30 -1.14 -22.00
N SER A 174 13.11 -1.60 -22.38
CA SER A 174 12.21 -0.85 -23.27
C SER A 174 12.00 0.59 -22.79
N SER A 175 11.73 0.78 -21.50
CA SER A 175 11.55 2.11 -20.90
C SER A 175 12.77 3.02 -21.06
N ALA A 176 14.00 2.46 -21.09
CA ALA A 176 15.20 3.27 -21.30
C ALA A 176 15.29 3.76 -22.75
N LEU A 177 14.89 2.93 -23.70
CA LEU A 177 14.81 3.30 -25.12
C LEU A 177 13.69 4.31 -25.37
N ASP A 178 12.54 4.15 -24.72
CA ASP A 178 11.42 5.10 -24.85
C ASP A 178 11.78 6.49 -24.31
N ILE A 179 12.57 6.57 -23.22
CA ILE A 179 13.11 7.84 -22.72
C ILE A 179 14.02 8.53 -23.75
N LEU A 180 14.80 7.75 -24.51
CA LEU A 180 15.66 8.28 -25.57
C LEU A 180 14.83 8.75 -26.77
N GLU A 181 13.79 8.02 -27.13
CA GLU A 181 12.85 8.39 -28.20
C GLU A 181 12.11 9.70 -27.87
N LEU A 182 11.68 9.87 -26.61
CA LEU A 182 11.13 11.15 -26.11
C LEU A 182 12.14 12.32 -26.17
N SER A 183 13.44 12.01 -26.23
CA SER A 183 14.52 13.00 -26.39
C SER A 183 14.98 13.13 -27.85
N GLU A 184 14.13 12.72 -28.81
CA GLU A 184 14.38 12.74 -30.26
C GLU A 184 15.51 11.82 -30.75
N ILE A 185 15.96 10.88 -29.92
CA ILE A 185 17.01 9.91 -30.27
C ILE A 185 16.34 8.60 -30.68
N LYS A 186 16.53 8.20 -31.94
CA LYS A 186 15.98 6.94 -32.47
C LYS A 186 16.59 5.72 -31.78
N LYS A 187 15.80 4.66 -31.63
CA LYS A 187 16.21 3.39 -30.99
C LYS A 187 17.42 2.77 -31.69
N ASP A 188 17.46 2.78 -33.02
CA ASP A 188 18.58 2.24 -33.79
C ASP A 188 19.89 2.98 -33.51
N THR A 189 19.83 4.32 -33.43
CA THR A 189 20.99 5.14 -33.08
C THR A 189 21.46 4.85 -31.67
N ALA A 190 20.55 4.75 -30.70
CA ALA A 190 20.90 4.38 -29.33
C ALA A 190 21.59 3.02 -29.26
N LEU A 191 21.09 2.02 -29.98
CA LEU A 191 21.67 0.67 -30.03
C LEU A 191 23.04 0.64 -30.69
N SER A 192 23.36 1.58 -31.60
CA SER A 192 24.70 1.69 -32.19
C SER A 192 25.79 1.97 -31.14
N TYR A 193 25.43 2.64 -30.03
CA TYR A 193 26.35 2.96 -28.92
C TYR A 193 26.44 1.85 -27.86
N LEU A 194 25.65 0.79 -27.98
CA LEU A 194 25.55 -0.25 -26.96
C LEU A 194 26.87 -1.00 -26.78
N SER A 195 27.55 -1.36 -27.88
CA SER A 195 28.82 -2.08 -27.83
C SER A 195 29.93 -1.27 -27.16
N GLU A 196 30.03 0.03 -27.49
CA GLU A 196 30.99 0.95 -26.85
C GLU A 196 30.71 1.06 -25.35
N PHE A 197 29.44 1.20 -24.97
CA PHE A 197 29.03 1.29 -23.57
C PHE A 197 29.37 0.03 -22.78
N ILE A 198 29.08 -1.15 -23.33
CA ILE A 198 29.37 -2.43 -22.69
C ILE A 198 30.88 -2.58 -22.49
N LEU A 199 31.69 -2.34 -23.53
CA LEU A 199 33.14 -2.45 -23.45
C LEU A 199 33.72 -1.54 -22.37
N PHE A 200 33.32 -0.26 -22.36
CA PHE A 200 33.78 0.70 -21.36
C PHE A 200 33.48 0.25 -19.93
N TRP A 201 32.25 -0.20 -19.66
CA TRP A 201 31.85 -0.55 -18.29
C TRP A 201 32.32 -1.94 -17.84
N LYS A 202 32.57 -2.84 -18.79
CA LYS A 202 33.21 -4.13 -18.52
C LYS A 202 34.66 -3.94 -18.09
N ASP A 203 35.42 -3.11 -18.81
CA ASP A 203 36.83 -2.84 -18.48
C ASP A 203 36.99 -2.09 -17.16
N ASN A 204 36.04 -1.20 -16.84
CA ASN A 204 36.03 -0.51 -15.55
C ASN A 204 35.71 -1.43 -14.35
N GLY A 205 35.07 -2.58 -14.57
CA GLY A 205 34.71 -3.53 -13.51
C GLY A 205 33.71 -3.01 -12.46
N ALA A 206 33.03 -1.88 -12.72
CA ALA A 206 32.11 -1.27 -11.77
C ALA A 206 30.84 -2.12 -11.62
N ALA A 207 30.39 -2.34 -10.37
CA ALA A 207 29.11 -2.98 -10.08
C ALA A 207 28.05 -1.92 -9.77
N LEU A 208 27.04 -1.77 -10.64
CA LEU A 208 25.98 -0.78 -10.50
C LEU A 208 24.59 -1.45 -10.56
N LYS A 209 23.59 -0.79 -9.97
CA LYS A 209 22.18 -1.21 -10.06
C LYS A 209 21.36 -0.40 -11.08
N THR A 210 21.95 0.64 -11.67
CA THR A 210 21.26 1.65 -12.49
C THR A 210 21.84 1.75 -13.92
N TRP A 211 22.15 0.61 -14.54
CA TRP A 211 22.72 0.58 -15.89
C TRP A 211 21.86 1.28 -16.95
N ASN A 212 20.52 1.14 -16.89
CA ASN A 212 19.60 1.84 -17.78
C ASN A 212 19.77 3.37 -17.73
N VAL A 213 19.90 3.95 -16.53
CA VAL A 213 20.10 5.40 -16.36
C VAL A 213 21.46 5.81 -16.91
N LYS A 214 22.51 5.05 -16.61
CA LYS A 214 23.87 5.30 -17.11
C LYS A 214 23.93 5.24 -18.64
N PHE A 215 23.19 4.32 -19.25
CA PHE A 215 23.09 4.18 -20.69
C PHE A 215 22.36 5.36 -21.32
N VAL A 216 21.19 5.75 -20.78
CA VAL A 216 20.45 6.93 -21.26
C VAL A 216 21.33 8.18 -21.19
N ASP A 217 22.01 8.41 -20.07
CA ASP A 217 22.92 9.54 -19.91
C ASP A 217 24.10 9.49 -20.89
N PHE A 218 24.63 8.30 -21.16
CA PHE A 218 25.73 8.10 -22.11
C PHE A 218 25.31 8.44 -23.54
N VAL A 219 24.17 7.89 -23.98
CA VAL A 219 23.64 8.15 -25.33
C VAL A 219 23.26 9.63 -25.47
N LYS A 220 22.58 10.22 -24.48
CA LYS A 220 22.30 11.67 -24.47
C LYS A 220 23.57 12.50 -24.57
N ARG A 221 24.64 12.15 -23.84
CA ARG A 221 25.92 12.84 -23.95
C ARG A 221 26.60 12.66 -25.30
N LYS A 222 26.45 11.52 -25.98
CA LYS A 222 27.01 11.31 -27.31
C LYS A 222 26.28 12.14 -28.37
N GLU A 223 24.94 12.10 -28.34
CA GLU A 223 24.08 12.81 -29.29
C GLU A 223 24.07 14.33 -29.05
N ILE A 224 23.82 14.77 -27.80
CA ILE A 224 23.75 16.19 -27.45
C ILE A 224 25.15 16.79 -27.28
N GLY A 225 26.12 16.01 -26.78
CA GLY A 225 27.51 16.44 -26.63
C GLY A 225 28.29 16.51 -27.94
N SER A 226 27.79 15.92 -29.03
CA SER A 226 28.30 16.24 -30.38
C SER A 226 28.07 17.71 -30.75
N TYR A 227 27.12 18.40 -30.11
CA TYR A 227 26.92 19.85 -30.23
C TYR A 227 27.68 20.68 -29.17
N ASN A 228 28.24 20.07 -28.11
CA ASN A 228 28.92 20.78 -27.02
C ASN A 228 30.08 19.95 -26.43
N SER A 229 31.16 19.82 -27.19
CA SER A 229 32.37 19.06 -26.84
C SER A 229 33.26 19.74 -25.77
N LYS A 230 32.70 20.27 -24.67
CA LYS A 230 33.52 20.98 -23.64
C LYS A 230 33.24 20.72 -22.18
N ASN A 231 32.32 19.85 -21.78
CA ASN A 231 32.08 19.60 -20.35
C ASN A 231 32.17 18.11 -19.99
N GLU A 232 33.40 17.60 -19.90
CA GLU A 232 33.69 16.40 -19.13
C GLU A 232 33.38 16.66 -17.64
N PRO A 233 32.72 15.71 -16.93
CA PRO A 233 32.45 15.86 -15.50
C PRO A 233 33.76 15.70 -14.72
N GLY A 234 34.45 16.80 -14.46
CA GLY A 234 35.65 16.82 -13.62
C GLY A 234 36.60 18.00 -13.84
N LYS A 235 36.50 18.72 -14.97
CA LYS A 235 37.33 19.92 -15.19
C LYS A 235 36.47 21.17 -15.13
N PHE A 236 36.39 21.76 -13.93
CA PHE A 236 35.93 23.13 -13.84
C PHE A 236 36.96 24.04 -14.53
N THR A 237 36.55 24.71 -15.61
CA THR A 237 37.38 25.68 -16.34
C THR A 237 37.62 26.97 -15.55
N LYS A 238 36.85 27.20 -14.48
CA LYS A 238 36.96 28.38 -13.60
C LYS A 238 37.26 28.00 -12.16
N THR A 239 38.13 28.78 -11.54
CA THR A 239 38.65 28.58 -10.19
C THR A 239 37.56 28.86 -9.14
N PHE A 240 37.59 28.19 -7.99
CA PHE A 240 36.55 28.31 -6.94
C PHE A 240 36.29 29.75 -6.46
N LYS A 241 37.32 30.63 -6.52
CA LYS A 241 37.19 32.05 -6.17
C LYS A 241 36.31 32.83 -7.14
N GLU A 242 36.39 32.57 -8.44
CA GLU A 242 35.64 33.30 -9.47
C GLU A 242 34.12 33.00 -9.39
N ARG A 243 33.74 31.82 -8.89
CA ARG A 243 32.33 31.46 -8.72
C ARG A 243 31.64 32.13 -7.54
N LYS A 244 32.40 32.66 -6.58
CA LYS A 244 31.84 33.34 -5.40
C LYS A 244 31.70 34.86 -5.57
N SER A 245 32.20 35.43 -6.67
CA SER A 245 32.11 36.86 -6.94
C SER A 245 30.94 37.25 -7.84
N ASP A 246 30.29 36.29 -8.51
CA ASP A 246 29.10 36.57 -9.33
C ASP A 246 27.89 36.81 -8.42
N GLN A 247 27.73 38.06 -7.99
CA GLN A 247 26.51 38.58 -7.33
C GLN A 247 25.42 39.00 -8.35
N SER A 248 25.51 38.55 -9.61
CA SER A 248 24.54 38.85 -10.66
C SER A 248 23.15 38.23 -10.46
N TRP A 249 22.94 37.52 -9.35
CA TRP A 249 21.62 36.98 -8.94
C TRP A 249 20.88 37.89 -7.95
N ALA A 250 21.49 38.99 -7.49
CA ALA A 250 20.94 39.82 -6.42
C ALA A 250 20.39 41.20 -6.87
N GLU A 251 20.41 41.53 -8.17
CA GLU A 251 20.02 42.87 -8.66
C GLU A 251 18.67 42.92 -9.39
N GLU A 252 17.87 41.84 -9.41
CA GLU A 252 16.61 41.81 -10.19
C GLU A 252 15.34 41.73 -9.34
N ILE A 253 15.36 42.30 -8.13
CA ILE A 253 14.13 42.58 -7.37
C ILE A 253 14.17 44.03 -6.86
N GLU A 254 13.74 44.96 -7.71
CA GLU A 254 13.04 46.18 -7.33
C GLU A 254 12.06 46.61 -8.42
#